data_AF-A0A3N0A6R0-F1
#
_entry.id   AF-A0A3N0A6R0-F1
#
_cell.length_a   1.000
_cell.length_b   1.000
_cell.length_c   1.000
_cell.angle_alpha   90.00
_cell.angle_beta   90.00
_cell.angle_gamma   90.00
#
_symmetry.space_group_name_H-M   'P 1'
#
loop_
_entity.id
_entity.type
_entity.pdbx_description
1 polymer ?
#
loop_
_entity_poly.entity_id
_entity_poly.type
_entity_poly.pdbx_seq_one_letter_code
_entity_poly.pdbx_strand_id
1 'polypeptide(L)'
;MNLEGRRQLKDVRISRIQTPVNETTMRGGVYVSEKSAYKMHATINDVTVISHLTRMMLGPSTEFEQIRITVRTPRGKFYILGNITDSVQRPDSVEIGMTIIKVGPA
;
A
#
# COMPACT_ATOMS: atom_id res chain seq x y z
N MET A 1 -5.76 11.82 7.71
CA MET A 1 -7.11 11.33 8.11
C MET A 1 -6.94 9.94 8.70
N ASN A 2 -7.25 9.72 9.97
CA ASN A 2 -7.11 8.40 10.60
C ASN A 2 -8.40 7.60 10.40
N LEU A 3 -8.33 6.48 9.68
CA LEU A 3 -9.40 5.50 9.62
C LEU A 3 -9.34 4.66 10.91
N GLU A 4 -9.84 5.22 12.01
CA GLU A 4 -9.97 4.53 13.30
C GLU A 4 -11.17 3.57 13.24
N GLY A 5 -10.91 2.28 13.02
CA GLY A 5 -11.93 1.24 13.06
C GLY A 5 -11.28 -0.14 13.17
N ARG A 6 -11.89 -1.06 13.92
CA ARG A 6 -11.45 -2.47 14.02
C ARG A 6 -11.78 -3.22 12.73
N ARG A 7 -11.17 -2.82 11.61
CA ARG A 7 -11.32 -3.50 10.31
C ARG A 7 -10.25 -4.58 10.22
N GLN A 8 -10.68 -5.82 10.05
CA GLN A 8 -9.77 -6.93 9.84
C GLN A 8 -9.32 -6.97 8.37
N LEU A 9 -8.03 -7.13 8.16
CA LEU A 9 -7.49 -7.51 6.86
C LEU A 9 -7.56 -9.04 6.73
N LYS A 10 -8.09 -9.51 5.61
CA LYS A 10 -8.13 -10.93 5.21
C LYS A 10 -7.25 -11.15 3.98
N ASP A 11 -6.95 -12.43 3.71
CA ASP A 11 -6.20 -12.88 2.53
C ASP A 11 -4.90 -12.12 2.29
N VAL A 12 -4.23 -11.75 3.39
CA VAL A 12 -3.02 -10.93 3.34
C VAL A 12 -1.89 -11.72 2.72
N ARG A 13 -1.37 -11.22 1.59
CA ARG A 13 -0.21 -11.78 0.89
C ARG A 13 0.82 -10.68 0.72
N ILE A 14 2.07 -10.99 1.06
CA ILE A 14 3.21 -10.09 0.83
C ILE A 14 4.17 -10.80 -0.12
N SER A 15 4.47 -10.16 -1.24
CA SER A 15 5.40 -10.64 -2.25
C SER A 15 6.52 -9.63 -2.48
N ARG A 16 7.70 -10.14 -2.83
CA ARG A 16 8.79 -9.31 -3.33
C ARG A 16 8.52 -8.99 -4.80
N ILE A 17 8.71 -7.73 -5.19
CA ILE A 17 8.59 -7.29 -6.58
C ILE A 17 9.89 -6.62 -7.02
N GLN A 18 10.19 -6.69 -8.31
CA GLN A 18 11.21 -5.85 -8.94
C GLN A 18 10.48 -4.64 -9.55
N THR A 19 10.84 -3.44 -9.12
CA THR A 19 10.37 -2.21 -9.74
C THR A 19 11.52 -1.62 -10.54
N PRO A 20 11.43 -1.57 -11.89
CA PRO A 20 12.42 -0.87 -12.69
C PRO A 20 12.31 0.62 -12.37
N VAL A 21 13.40 1.21 -11.87
CA VAL A 21 13.47 2.66 -11.63
C VAL A 21 14.31 3.25 -12.75
N ASN A 22 13.74 4.20 -13.47
CA ASN A 22 14.49 5.04 -14.40
C ASN A 22 15.13 6.16 -13.58
N GLU A 23 16.43 6.10 -13.34
CA GLU A 23 17.16 7.23 -12.77
C GLU A 23 17.64 8.15 -13.90
N THR A 24 17.21 9.41 -13.86
CA THR A 24 17.64 10.43 -14.83
C THR A 24 19.07 10.85 -14.51
N THR A 25 20.00 10.61 -15.43
CA THR A 25 21.39 11.09 -15.29
C THR A 25 21.57 12.47 -15.93
N MET A 26 22.49 13.28 -15.39
CA MET A 26 22.87 14.60 -15.95
C MET A 26 23.42 14.56 -17.38
N ARG A 27 23.75 13.37 -17.94
CA ARG A 27 24.31 13.18 -19.29
C ARG A 27 23.38 12.44 -20.27
N GLY A 28 22.07 12.45 -20.04
CA GLY A 28 21.08 12.09 -21.06
C GLY A 28 20.90 10.59 -21.33
N GLY A 29 21.41 9.71 -20.47
CA GLY A 29 21.13 8.26 -20.52
C GLY A 29 20.24 7.81 -19.37
N VAL A 30 19.30 6.89 -19.65
CA VAL A 30 18.49 6.20 -18.64
C VAL A 30 19.25 4.95 -18.20
N TYR A 31 19.63 4.87 -16.93
CA TYR A 31 20.04 3.61 -16.33
C TYR A 31 18.81 2.98 -15.66
N VAL A 32 18.48 1.75 -16.02
CA VAL A 32 17.41 1.00 -15.36
C VAL A 32 18.03 0.25 -14.18
N SER A 33 17.82 0.76 -12.97
CA SER A 33 18.22 0.06 -11.76
C SER A 33 17.05 -0.77 -11.25
N GLU A 34 17.29 -2.07 -11.00
CA GLU A 34 16.30 -2.94 -10.38
C GLU A 34 16.24 -2.70 -8.88
N LYS A 35 15.35 -1.81 -8.43
CA LYS A 35 15.08 -1.68 -7.00
C LYS A 35 14.09 -2.77 -6.60
N SER A 36 14.49 -3.63 -5.67
CA SER A 36 13.57 -4.60 -5.07
C SER A 36 12.64 -3.89 -4.09
N ALA A 37 11.34 -4.06 -4.25
CA ALA A 37 10.30 -3.56 -3.35
C ALA A 37 9.43 -4.73 -2.84
N TYR A 38 8.53 -4.45 -1.90
CA TYR A 38 7.54 -5.42 -1.42
C TYR A 38 6.14 -4.92 -1.72
N LYS A 39 5.29 -5.77 -2.28
CA LYS A 39 3.88 -5.50 -2.51
C LYS A 39 3.04 -6.34 -1.54
N MET A 40 2.04 -5.71 -0.94
CA MET A 40 1.02 -6.35 -0.13
C MET A 40 -0.29 -6.37 -0.91
N HIS A 41 -0.98 -7.50 -0.88
CA HIS A 41 -2.38 -7.64 -1.26
C HIS A 41 -3.19 -8.02 -0.02
N ALA A 42 -4.36 -7.41 0.16
CA ALA A 42 -5.26 -7.72 1.27
C ALA A 42 -6.72 -7.44 0.90
N THR A 43 -7.64 -8.11 1.59
CA THR A 43 -9.08 -7.90 1.48
C THR A 43 -9.60 -7.21 2.75
N ILE A 44 -10.40 -6.17 2.58
CA ILE A 44 -11.12 -5.46 3.65
C ILE A 44 -12.60 -5.77 3.48
N ASN A 45 -13.21 -6.48 4.45
CA ASN A 45 -14.66 -6.76 4.45
C ASN A 45 -15.46 -5.56 4.97
N ASP A 46 -15.27 -4.40 4.35
CA ASP A 46 -16.00 -3.16 4.63
C ASP A 46 -15.91 -2.24 3.40
N VAL A 47 -16.98 -2.20 2.60
CA VAL A 47 -17.04 -1.39 1.38
C VAL A 47 -17.00 0.12 1.64
N THR A 48 -17.28 0.59 2.87
CA THR A 48 -17.26 2.03 3.19
C THR A 48 -15.85 2.63 3.06
N VAL A 49 -14.82 1.78 3.15
CA VAL A 49 -13.42 2.18 3.04
C VAL A 49 -13.05 2.69 1.63
N ILE A 50 -13.80 2.31 0.58
CA ILE A 50 -13.46 2.64 -0.80
C ILE A 50 -13.39 4.15 -1.03
N SER A 51 -14.30 4.92 -0.43
CA SER A 51 -14.35 6.38 -0.55
C SER A 51 -13.10 7.07 -0.02
N HIS A 52 -12.43 6.44 0.95
CA HIS A 52 -11.18 6.93 1.53
C HIS A 52 -9.98 6.48 0.70
N LEU A 53 -9.97 5.21 0.25
CA LEU A 53 -8.90 4.67 -0.59
C LEU A 53 -8.78 5.42 -1.92
N THR A 54 -9.90 5.73 -2.57
CA THR A 54 -9.91 6.48 -3.84
C THR A 54 -9.32 7.87 -3.71
N ARG A 55 -9.41 8.51 -2.53
CA ARG A 55 -8.76 9.81 -2.27
C ARG A 55 -7.26 9.70 -2.04
N MET A 56 -6.80 8.56 -1.52
CA MET A 56 -5.39 8.29 -1.21
C MET A 56 -4.61 7.77 -2.43
N MET A 57 -5.31 7.15 -3.39
CA MET A 57 -4.78 6.83 -4.72
C MET A 57 -4.67 8.10 -5.58
N LEU A 58 -3.87 8.07 -6.65
CA LEU A 58 -3.67 9.19 -7.59
C LEU A 58 -5.01 9.73 -8.12
N GLY A 59 -5.56 10.72 -7.43
CA GLY A 59 -6.55 11.66 -7.94
C GLY A 59 -5.83 12.82 -8.65
N PRO A 60 -6.40 14.04 -8.70
CA PRO A 60 -5.71 15.22 -9.25
C PRO A 60 -4.46 15.67 -8.45
N SER A 61 -4.03 14.89 -7.46
CA SER A 61 -2.85 15.14 -6.63
C SER A 61 -1.62 14.47 -7.25
N THR A 62 -0.45 15.12 -7.18
CA THR A 62 0.81 14.64 -7.78
C THR A 62 1.54 13.58 -6.95
N GLU A 63 1.06 13.28 -5.74
CA GLU A 63 1.72 12.35 -4.82
C GLU A 63 0.70 11.35 -4.23
N PHE A 64 1.14 10.10 -4.03
CA PHE A 64 0.37 9.08 -3.31
C PHE A 64 0.37 9.41 -1.81
N GLU A 65 -0.81 9.43 -1.17
CA GLU A 65 -0.85 9.54 0.27
C GLU A 65 -0.38 8.23 0.93
N GLN A 66 0.53 8.35 1.90
CA GLN A 66 1.01 7.21 2.66
C GLN A 66 -0.06 6.72 3.63
N ILE A 67 -0.36 5.42 3.58
CA ILE A 67 -1.24 4.75 4.53
C ILE A 67 -0.43 4.02 5.60
N ARG A 68 -0.84 4.19 6.86
CA ARG A 68 -0.34 3.40 7.99
C ARG A 68 -1.38 2.37 8.39
N ILE A 69 -1.05 1.10 8.19
CA ILE A 69 -1.85 -0.03 8.64
C ILE A 69 -1.24 -0.56 9.93
N THR A 70 -2.06 -0.65 10.98
CA THR A 70 -1.65 -1.22 12.26
C THR A 70 -2.18 -2.64 12.38
N VAL A 71 -1.28 -3.60 12.63
CA VAL A 71 -1.60 -5.02 12.75
C VAL A 71 -1.26 -5.51 14.15
N ARG A 72 -2.15 -6.30 14.74
CA ARG A 72 -1.89 -7.01 16.00
C ARG A 72 -1.64 -8.48 15.69
N THR A 73 -0.48 -8.97 16.10
CA THR A 73 -0.07 -10.37 15.97
C THR A 73 0.17 -10.95 17.36
N PRO A 74 0.29 -12.28 17.52
CA PRO A 74 0.73 -12.89 18.77
C PRO A 74 2.10 -12.37 19.26
N ARG A 75 2.94 -11.85 18.36
CA ARG A 75 4.27 -11.29 18.68
C ARG A 75 4.25 -9.81 19.06
N GLY A 76 3.09 -9.18 19.05
CA GLY A 76 2.95 -7.75 19.38
C GLY A 76 2.24 -6.95 18.29
N LYS A 77 2.27 -5.63 18.47
CA LYS A 77 1.64 -4.65 17.59
C LYS A 77 2.69 -4.07 16.64
N PHE A 78 2.39 -4.12 15.35
CA PHE A 78 3.28 -3.62 14.30
C PHE A 78 2.52 -2.64 13.41
N TYR A 79 3.26 -1.77 12.73
CA TYR A 79 2.72 -0.96 11.66
C TYR A 79 3.41 -1.27 10.34
N ILE A 80 2.65 -1.15 9.27
CA ILE A 80 3.12 -1.15 7.89
C ILE A 80 2.78 0.22 7.32
N LEU A 81 3.79 0.92 6.80
CA LEU A 81 3.66 2.16 6.08
C LEU A 81 3.87 1.88 4.60
N GLY A 82 2.97 2.35 3.75
CA GLY A 82 3.04 2.11 2.32
C GLY A 82 2.16 3.04 1.50
N ASN A 83 2.21 2.88 0.18
CA ASN A 83 1.36 3.60 -0.76
C ASN A 83 0.35 2.62 -1.35
N ILE A 84 -0.94 2.97 -1.35
CA ILE A 84 -1.95 2.19 -2.07
C ILE A 84 -1.68 2.33 -3.57
N THR A 85 -1.54 1.19 -4.26
CA THR A 85 -1.28 1.14 -5.70
C THR A 85 -2.53 0.84 -6.51
N ASP A 86 -3.48 0.11 -5.92
CA ASP A 86 -4.71 -0.31 -6.56
C ASP A 86 -5.77 -0.65 -5.51
N SER A 87 -7.04 -0.50 -5.86
CA SER A 87 -8.15 -1.03 -5.07
C SER A 87 -9.28 -1.49 -5.99
N VAL A 88 -9.86 -2.65 -5.69
CA VAL A 88 -10.99 -3.22 -6.44
C VAL A 88 -12.16 -3.43 -5.48
N GLN A 89 -13.27 -2.75 -5.74
CA GLN A 89 -14.50 -2.97 -4.99
C GLN A 89 -15.18 -4.26 -5.45
N ARG A 90 -15.57 -5.09 -4.49
CA ARG A 90 -16.44 -6.26 -4.61
C ARG A 90 -17.78 -5.98 -3.91
N PRO A 91 -18.82 -6.83 -4.07
CA PRO A 91 -20.13 -6.58 -3.47
C PRO A 91 -20.10 -6.31 -1.96
N ASP A 92 -19.22 -6.98 -1.21
CA ASP A 92 -19.14 -6.94 0.25
C ASP A 92 -17.73 -6.61 0.78
N SER A 93 -16.77 -6.37 -0.10
CA SER A 93 -15.37 -6.21 0.27
C SER A 93 -14.60 -5.32 -0.68
N VAL A 94 -13.40 -4.94 -0.26
CA VAL A 94 -12.45 -4.18 -1.08
C VAL A 94 -11.12 -4.90 -1.06
N GLU A 95 -10.65 -5.30 -2.24
CA GLU A 95 -9.29 -5.79 -2.43
C GLU A 95 -8.37 -4.57 -2.58
N ILE A 96 -7.23 -4.56 -1.89
CA ILE A 96 -6.23 -3.50 -1.96
C ILE A 96 -4.86 -4.05 -2.34
N GLY A 97 -4.16 -3.32 -3.20
CA GLY A 97 -2.73 -3.46 -3.44
C GLY A 97 -1.96 -2.30 -2.81
N MET A 98 -0.82 -2.58 -2.19
CA MET A 98 0.01 -1.59 -1.52
C MET A 98 1.50 -1.87 -1.71
N THR A 99 2.30 -0.86 -2.02
CA THR A 99 3.77 -0.98 -1.93
C THR A 99 4.23 -0.63 -0.53
N ILE A 100 4.99 -1.52 0.11
CA ILE A 100 5.50 -1.34 1.48
C ILE A 100 6.75 -0.46 1.45
N ILE A 101 6.74 0.60 2.25
CA ILE A 101 7.87 1.51 2.48
C ILE A 101 8.62 1.14 3.75
N LYS A 102 7.89 0.90 4.85
CA LYS A 102 8.48 0.63 6.16
C LYS A 102 7.61 -0.29 7.00
N VAL A 103 8.24 -1.15 7.79
CA VAL A 103 7.59 -1.95 8.84
C VAL A 103 8.28 -1.63 10.17
N GLY A 104 7.52 -1.54 11.25
CA GLY A 104 8.08 -1.28 12.58
C GLY A 104 7.14 -1.60 13.73
N PRO A 105 7.63 -1.56 14.98
CA PRO A 105 6.79 -1.68 16.17
C PRO A 105 5.84 -0.48 16.27
N ALA A 106 4.58 -0.73 16.67
CA ALA A 106 3.50 0.26 16.70
C ALA A 106 3.18 0.81 18.08
#